data_AF-A0AAY4CXX9-F1
#
_entry.id   AF-A0AAY4CXX9-F1
#
_cell.length_a   1.000
_cell.length_b   1.000
_cell.length_c   1.000
_cell.angle_alpha   90.00
_cell.angle_beta   90.00
_cell.angle_gamma   90.00
#
_symmetry.space_group_name_H-M   'P 1'
#
loop_
_entity.id
_entity.type
_entity.pdbx_description
1 polymer ?
#
loop_
_entity_poly.entity_id
_entity_poly.type
_entity_poly.pdbx_seq_one_letter_code
_entity_poly.pdbx_strand_id
1 'polypeptide(L)'
;METWGDKHTSILIYVKMFFFSKLYVQWCRLVNSERQYVAVLKGVEEHFLPQLEGPDVPSALRGQSATLFSNWSSLSSFHSQCLLPAMEGALTQTLQQHDCFSKYREQFDLYSHYIRTKPDLDSPLVAQATDFFKLKLSSFYPHSPLSFPGCLSAPAQRLRQYCEALEELGGVNPAPDSALSVLRHIQRHGEDLRASDLMTGCPVPVAERGDLIRFGELLVCGGPRRRKAGLRSVFLYQRYIIFTKMKSPSAGRVAYSFKNSIKTGEMGLTQSVGEDGLKFELWVRQAPRARDYLTLQSPSSAERASWSHDIAQLLWTHAIHNTELCLKESLCMGVSSKLLLEVSGAPTSELDSSFSLSDRVHSSCSDSSSVGSQKEGGSPASARDPQKSAGQTSHTQNPSPSTAV
;
A
#
# COMPACT_ATOMS: atom_id res chain seq x y z
N MET A 1 28.25 -43.41 -29.83
CA MET A 1 27.53 -42.13 -29.66
C MET A 1 27.33 -41.87 -28.16
N GLU A 2 28.41 -41.67 -27.39
CA GLU A 2 28.33 -41.57 -25.91
C GLU A 2 29.05 -40.34 -25.33
N THR A 3 29.33 -39.30 -26.13
CA THR A 3 30.11 -38.14 -25.67
C THR A 3 29.33 -36.82 -25.60
N TRP A 4 28.01 -36.86 -25.82
CA TRP A 4 27.14 -35.69 -25.77
C TRP A 4 26.38 -35.52 -24.44
N GLY A 5 26.10 -36.61 -23.71
CA GLY A 5 25.41 -36.57 -22.41
C GLY A 5 26.26 -36.00 -21.26
N ASP A 6 27.56 -36.35 -21.21
CA ASP A 6 28.46 -35.92 -20.13
C ASP A 6 28.84 -34.44 -20.20
N LYS A 7 28.97 -33.88 -21.41
CA LYS A 7 29.30 -32.45 -21.58
C LYS A 7 28.15 -31.56 -21.11
N HIS A 8 26.90 -31.94 -21.39
CA HIS A 8 25.72 -31.19 -20.97
C HIS A 8 25.54 -31.22 -19.45
N THR A 9 25.77 -32.39 -18.83
CA THR A 9 25.72 -32.56 -17.37
C THR A 9 26.84 -31.78 -16.67
N SER A 10 28.06 -31.82 -17.22
CA SER A 10 29.20 -31.06 -16.68
C SER A 10 28.97 -29.55 -16.80
N ILE A 11 28.52 -29.05 -17.95
CA ILE A 11 28.16 -27.62 -18.13
C ILE A 11 27.06 -27.21 -17.15
N LEU A 12 26.03 -28.03 -16.95
CA LEU A 12 24.95 -27.72 -15.99
C LEU A 12 25.45 -27.69 -14.54
N ILE A 13 26.39 -28.56 -14.17
CA ILE A 13 27.04 -28.55 -12.85
C ILE A 13 27.89 -27.28 -12.68
N TYR A 14 28.71 -26.92 -13.66
CA TYR A 14 29.51 -25.69 -13.61
C TYR A 14 28.64 -24.44 -13.56
N VAL A 15 27.57 -24.37 -14.35
CA VAL A 15 26.61 -23.26 -14.34
C VAL A 15 25.90 -23.17 -12.99
N LYS A 16 25.44 -24.29 -12.42
CA LYS A 16 24.85 -24.32 -11.07
C LYS A 16 25.87 -23.88 -10.02
N MET A 17 27.08 -24.44 -10.01
CA MET A 17 28.13 -24.10 -9.05
C MET A 17 28.55 -22.63 -9.15
N PHE A 18 28.68 -22.10 -10.36
CA PHE A 18 28.96 -20.69 -10.61
C PHE A 18 27.82 -19.78 -10.11
N PHE A 19 26.57 -20.16 -10.38
CA PHE A 19 25.39 -19.42 -9.92
C PHE A 19 25.28 -19.42 -8.38
N PHE A 20 25.49 -20.57 -7.72
CA PHE A 20 25.55 -20.68 -6.27
C PHE A 20 26.71 -19.85 -5.67
N SER A 21 27.88 -19.85 -6.32
CA SER A 21 29.02 -19.02 -5.91
C SER A 21 28.70 -17.52 -6.00
N LYS A 22 28.04 -17.09 -7.08
CA LYS A 22 27.65 -15.69 -7.26
C LYS A 22 26.63 -15.22 -6.21
N LEU A 23 25.56 -16.00 -5.98
CA LEU A 23 24.55 -15.69 -4.96
C LEU A 23 25.16 -15.67 -3.55
N TYR A 24 26.03 -16.63 -3.24
CA TYR A 24 26.73 -16.67 -1.96
C TYR A 24 27.59 -15.42 -1.73
N VAL A 25 28.33 -14.96 -2.75
CA VAL A 25 29.13 -13.72 -2.66
C VAL A 25 28.23 -12.50 -2.48
N GLN A 26 27.10 -12.42 -3.18
CA GLN A 26 26.13 -11.33 -3.01
C GLN A 26 25.53 -11.33 -1.59
N TRP A 27 25.15 -12.49 -1.06
CA TRP A 27 24.66 -12.62 0.30
C TRP A 27 25.73 -12.24 1.34
N CYS A 28 26.98 -12.69 1.16
CA CYS A 28 28.10 -12.28 2.01
C CYS A 28 28.30 -10.75 2.04
N ARG A 29 28.20 -10.09 0.88
CA ARG A 29 28.28 -8.62 0.78
C ARG A 29 27.13 -7.97 1.54
N LEU A 30 25.92 -8.49 1.39
CA LEU A 30 24.74 -7.98 2.07
C LEU A 30 24.86 -8.13 3.61
N VAL A 31 25.28 -9.29 4.10
CA VAL A 31 25.56 -9.53 5.53
C VAL A 31 26.66 -8.60 6.05
N ASN A 32 27.75 -8.41 5.30
CA ASN A 32 28.82 -7.50 5.72
C ASN A 32 28.33 -6.04 5.82
N SER A 33 27.53 -5.59 4.84
CA SER A 33 26.90 -4.27 4.90
C SER A 33 25.88 -4.14 6.03
N GLU A 34 25.24 -5.25 6.44
CA GLU A 34 24.34 -5.29 7.60
C GLU A 34 25.09 -5.03 8.90
N ARG A 35 26.26 -5.66 9.09
CA ARG A 35 27.12 -5.41 10.25
C ARG A 35 27.53 -3.94 10.35
N GLN A 36 27.88 -3.34 9.22
CA GLN A 36 28.21 -1.92 9.14
C GLN A 36 27.01 -1.04 9.49
N TYR A 37 25.82 -1.39 9.01
CA TYR A 37 24.60 -0.66 9.36
C TYR A 37 24.23 -0.80 10.85
N VAL A 38 24.35 -1.99 11.43
CA VAL A 38 24.17 -2.18 12.89
C VAL A 38 25.16 -1.35 13.69
N ALA A 39 26.43 -1.30 13.27
CA ALA A 39 27.43 -0.43 13.89
C ALA A 39 27.06 1.06 13.77
N VAL A 40 26.44 1.48 12.67
CA VAL A 40 25.92 2.84 12.51
C VAL A 40 24.78 3.11 13.51
N LEU A 41 23.81 2.20 13.62
CA LEU A 41 22.69 2.36 14.55
C LEU A 41 23.17 2.42 16.01
N LYS A 42 24.06 1.50 16.40
CA LYS A 42 24.66 1.46 17.74
C LYS A 42 25.52 2.67 18.04
N GLY A 43 26.32 3.11 17.07
CA GLY A 43 27.12 4.31 17.21
C GLY A 43 26.29 5.56 17.48
N VAL A 44 25.10 5.69 16.87
CA VAL A 44 24.16 6.77 17.20
C VAL A 44 23.64 6.68 18.64
N GLU A 45 23.26 5.49 19.09
CA GLU A 45 22.79 5.25 20.46
C GLU A 45 23.88 5.54 21.51
N GLU A 46 25.13 5.21 21.22
CA GLU A 46 26.25 5.34 22.14
C GLU A 46 26.83 6.76 22.19
N HIS A 47 26.85 7.47 21.05
CA HIS A 47 27.61 8.72 20.93
C HIS A 47 26.73 9.97 20.77
N PHE A 48 25.56 9.89 20.13
CA PHE A 48 24.72 11.07 19.85
C PHE A 48 23.56 11.21 20.83
N LEU A 49 22.82 10.12 21.10
CA LEU A 49 21.68 10.18 22.01
C LEU A 49 22.04 10.68 23.43
N PRO A 50 23.14 10.22 24.08
CA PRO A 50 23.47 10.67 25.43
C PRO A 50 23.82 12.16 25.50
N GLN A 51 24.34 12.72 24.40
CA GLN A 51 24.66 14.15 24.34
C GLN A 51 23.41 15.02 24.36
N LEU A 52 22.25 14.51 23.92
CA LEU A 52 20.96 15.21 23.95
C LEU A 52 20.26 15.15 25.32
N GLU A 53 20.76 14.31 26.24
CA GLU A 53 20.28 14.19 27.62
C GLU A 53 21.15 14.97 28.62
N GLY A 54 22.27 15.53 28.16
CA GLY A 54 23.22 16.27 28.98
C GLY A 54 22.70 17.63 29.48
N PRO A 55 23.32 18.20 30.54
CA PRO A 55 22.94 19.50 31.09
C PRO A 55 23.22 20.68 30.15
N ASP A 56 24.23 20.54 29.28
CA ASP A 56 24.68 21.59 28.35
C ASP A 56 23.85 21.67 27.05
N VAL A 57 22.76 20.90 26.96
CA VAL A 57 21.94 20.83 25.75
C VAL A 57 21.22 22.16 25.53
N PRO A 58 21.37 22.77 24.34
CA PRO A 58 20.65 23.97 23.95
C PRO A 58 19.13 23.81 24.14
N SER A 59 18.45 24.89 24.55
CA SER A 59 17.01 24.87 24.82
C SER A 59 16.19 24.36 23.63
N ALA A 60 16.61 24.66 22.40
CA ALA A 60 15.96 24.21 21.18
C ALA A 60 16.09 22.69 20.91
N LEU A 61 17.09 22.01 21.49
CA LEU A 61 17.32 20.57 21.33
C LEU A 61 16.80 19.74 22.51
N ARG A 62 16.51 20.40 23.64
CA ARG A 62 16.06 19.73 24.86
C ARG A 62 14.73 19.01 24.61
N GLY A 63 14.71 17.70 24.87
CA GLY A 63 13.53 16.86 24.64
C GLY A 63 13.24 16.53 23.16
N GLN A 64 14.11 16.92 22.22
CA GLN A 64 13.94 16.66 20.79
C GLN A 64 14.59 15.35 20.32
N SER A 65 15.07 14.50 21.23
CA SER A 65 15.72 13.22 20.89
C SER A 65 14.82 12.33 20.04
N ALA A 66 13.56 12.17 20.43
CA ALA A 66 12.57 11.37 19.68
C ALA A 66 12.18 12.00 18.33
N THR A 67 12.33 13.33 18.18
CA THR A 67 12.07 14.02 16.91
C THR A 67 13.25 13.90 15.95
N LEU A 68 14.48 13.97 16.46
CA LEU A 68 15.71 13.79 15.66
C LEU A 68 15.93 12.33 15.27
N PHE A 69 15.78 11.42 16.23
CA PHE A 69 16.06 9.99 16.10
C PHE A 69 14.78 9.18 16.34
N SER A 70 13.75 9.44 15.54
CA SER A 70 12.46 8.77 15.64
C SER A 70 12.61 7.25 15.55
N ASN A 71 11.94 6.54 16.46
CA ASN A 71 11.94 5.07 16.60
C ASN A 71 13.31 4.37 16.41
N TRP A 72 14.40 5.08 16.68
CA TRP A 72 15.75 4.63 16.37
C TRP A 72 16.14 3.38 17.15
N SER A 73 15.81 3.33 18.45
CA SER A 73 16.09 2.18 19.29
C SER A 73 15.35 0.92 18.85
N SER A 74 14.12 1.07 18.33
CA SER A 74 13.37 -0.05 17.76
C SER A 74 14.07 -0.60 16.51
N LEU A 75 14.55 0.28 15.62
CA LEU A 75 15.37 -0.12 14.47
C LEU A 75 16.67 -0.80 14.91
N SER A 76 17.42 -0.19 15.83
CA SER A 76 18.67 -0.74 16.36
C SER A 76 18.48 -2.14 16.96
N SER A 77 17.44 -2.32 17.77
CA SER A 77 17.09 -3.61 18.39
C SER A 77 16.71 -4.65 17.33
N PHE A 78 15.83 -4.30 16.38
CA PHE A 78 15.43 -5.21 15.30
C PHE A 78 16.63 -5.71 14.50
N HIS A 79 17.50 -4.79 14.07
CA HIS A 79 18.65 -5.15 13.24
C HIS A 79 19.69 -5.96 14.01
N SER A 80 20.05 -5.55 15.23
CA SER A 80 21.09 -6.22 16.02
C SER A 80 20.65 -7.56 16.62
N GLN A 81 19.38 -7.73 16.99
CA GLN A 81 18.91 -8.91 17.72
C GLN A 81 18.13 -9.89 16.85
N CYS A 82 17.58 -9.46 15.71
CA CYS A 82 16.73 -10.31 14.87
C CYS A 82 17.28 -10.50 13.46
N LEU A 83 17.46 -9.41 12.71
CA LEU A 83 17.77 -9.51 11.29
C LEU A 83 19.22 -9.96 11.04
N LEU A 84 20.21 -9.29 11.63
CA LEU A 84 21.61 -9.65 11.44
C LEU A 84 21.91 -11.11 11.85
N PRO A 85 21.52 -11.60 13.04
CA PRO A 85 21.74 -13.00 13.42
C PRO A 85 21.06 -14.00 12.47
N ALA A 86 19.86 -13.68 11.96
CA ALA A 86 19.18 -14.53 10.99
C ALA A 86 19.93 -14.57 9.65
N MET A 87 20.42 -13.42 9.18
CA MET A 87 21.18 -13.35 7.93
C MET A 87 22.53 -14.06 8.02
N GLU A 88 23.19 -13.98 9.18
CA GLU A 88 24.41 -14.73 9.47
C GLU A 88 24.14 -16.24 9.54
N GLY A 89 23.05 -16.68 10.18
CA GLY A 89 22.64 -18.08 10.20
C GLY A 89 22.35 -18.64 8.81
N ALA A 90 21.76 -17.82 7.93
CA ALA A 90 21.49 -18.19 6.54
C ALA A 90 22.78 -18.39 5.70
N LEU A 91 23.95 -17.90 6.12
CA LEU A 91 25.22 -18.24 5.46
C LEU A 91 25.55 -19.73 5.58
N THR A 92 25.13 -20.37 6.67
CA THR A 92 25.38 -21.79 6.93
C THR A 92 24.34 -22.69 6.25
N GLN A 93 23.23 -22.13 5.75
CA GLN A 93 22.10 -22.87 5.17
C GLN A 93 21.67 -22.25 3.82
N THR A 94 22.25 -22.74 2.71
CA THR A 94 22.14 -22.16 1.36
C THR A 94 20.71 -21.97 0.83
N LEU A 95 19.73 -22.73 1.35
CA LEU A 95 18.33 -22.71 0.87
C LEU A 95 17.42 -21.70 1.59
N GLN A 96 17.90 -20.95 2.60
CA GLN A 96 17.05 -20.06 3.43
C GLN A 96 17.32 -18.54 3.27
N GLN A 97 18.10 -18.15 2.27
CA GLN A 97 18.56 -16.75 2.14
C GLN A 97 17.40 -15.75 1.90
N HIS A 98 16.34 -16.14 1.19
CA HIS A 98 15.19 -15.25 0.94
C HIS A 98 14.18 -15.20 2.10
N ASP A 99 14.16 -16.21 2.97
CA ASP A 99 13.16 -16.33 4.03
C ASP A 99 13.35 -15.32 5.15
N CYS A 100 14.55 -14.75 5.29
CA CYS A 100 14.85 -13.76 6.33
C CYS A 100 13.94 -12.53 6.22
N PHE A 101 13.77 -11.98 5.01
CA PHE A 101 12.96 -10.77 4.80
C PHE A 101 11.46 -11.07 4.92
N SER A 102 11.01 -12.19 4.36
CA SER A 102 9.61 -12.63 4.46
C SER A 102 9.20 -12.92 5.90
N LYS A 103 10.10 -13.52 6.69
CA LYS A 103 9.89 -13.82 8.12
C LYS A 103 9.66 -12.55 8.94
N TYR A 104 10.41 -11.49 8.66
CA TYR A 104 10.37 -10.25 9.43
C TYR A 104 9.58 -9.12 8.77
N ARG A 105 8.65 -9.46 7.85
CA ARG A 105 7.89 -8.47 7.07
C ARG A 105 7.20 -7.39 7.92
N GLU A 106 6.65 -7.77 9.08
CA GLU A 106 5.91 -6.86 9.98
C GLU A 106 6.87 -5.93 10.72
N GLN A 107 8.08 -6.40 11.07
CA GLN A 107 9.10 -5.57 11.71
C GLN A 107 9.64 -4.49 10.77
N PHE A 108 9.61 -4.71 9.45
CA PHE A 108 10.01 -3.68 8.50
C PHE A 108 9.06 -2.46 8.49
N ASP A 109 7.84 -2.54 9.05
CA ASP A 109 6.95 -1.37 9.20
C ASP A 109 7.57 -0.24 10.05
N LEU A 110 8.58 -0.57 10.87
CA LEU A 110 9.43 0.43 11.54
C LEU A 110 10.02 1.46 10.56
N TYR A 111 10.29 1.06 9.31
CA TYR A 111 10.81 1.96 8.28
C TYR A 111 9.75 2.93 7.75
N SER A 112 8.49 2.51 7.58
CA SER A 112 7.42 3.44 7.19
C SER A 112 7.23 4.52 8.26
N HIS A 113 7.28 4.13 9.54
CA HIS A 113 7.25 5.07 10.66
C HIS A 113 8.45 6.02 10.63
N TYR A 114 9.66 5.50 10.44
CA TYR A 114 10.87 6.31 10.37
C TYR A 114 10.82 7.32 9.22
N ILE A 115 10.47 6.88 8.02
CA ILE A 115 10.38 7.74 6.82
C ILE A 115 9.33 8.84 7.01
N ARG A 116 8.20 8.52 7.65
CA ARG A 116 7.15 9.50 7.97
C ARG A 116 7.66 10.61 8.90
N THR A 117 8.40 10.22 9.93
CA THR A 117 8.69 11.09 11.10
C THR A 117 10.10 11.66 11.12
N LYS A 118 11.01 11.18 10.26
CA LYS A 118 12.39 11.69 10.17
C LYS A 118 12.38 13.20 9.89
N PRO A 119 13.27 13.97 10.52
CA PRO A 119 13.37 15.39 10.27
C PRO A 119 13.91 15.65 8.86
N ASP A 120 13.57 16.82 8.32
CA ASP A 120 14.22 17.30 7.10
C ASP A 120 15.67 17.67 7.42
N LEU A 121 16.61 17.24 6.57
CA LEU A 121 18.04 17.48 6.79
C LEU A 121 18.38 18.97 6.82
N ASP A 122 17.64 19.77 6.03
CA ASP A 122 17.78 21.23 5.98
C ASP A 122 16.94 21.96 7.05
N SER A 123 16.32 21.22 7.98
CA SER A 123 15.51 21.83 9.03
C SER A 123 16.38 22.61 10.03
N PRO A 124 15.86 23.70 10.63
CA PRO A 124 16.56 24.43 11.68
C PRO A 124 16.93 23.55 12.88
N LEU A 125 16.13 22.52 13.17
CA LEU A 125 16.39 21.57 14.25
C LEU A 125 17.66 20.75 13.96
N VAL A 126 17.77 20.20 12.74
CA VAL A 126 18.94 19.43 12.31
C VAL A 126 20.18 20.32 12.18
N ALA A 127 20.05 21.55 11.70
CA ALA A 127 21.17 22.51 11.67
C ALA A 127 21.73 22.78 13.07
N GLN A 128 20.86 23.07 14.06
CA GLN A 128 21.27 23.30 15.45
C GLN A 128 21.90 22.06 16.09
N ALA A 129 21.32 20.89 15.85
CA ALA A 129 21.90 19.62 16.30
C ALA A 129 23.28 19.38 15.69
N THR A 130 23.46 19.73 14.41
CA THR A 130 24.75 19.62 13.71
C THR A 130 25.82 20.45 14.39
N ASP A 131 25.54 21.71 14.68
CA ASP A 131 26.51 22.60 15.32
C ASP A 131 26.82 22.14 16.76
N PHE A 132 25.80 21.70 17.50
CA PHE A 132 25.99 21.14 18.84
C PHE A 132 26.88 19.89 18.86
N PHE A 133 26.60 18.91 17.99
CA PHE A 133 27.39 17.69 17.93
C PHE A 133 28.81 17.93 17.42
N LYS A 134 29.01 18.87 16.49
CA LYS A 134 30.37 19.28 16.08
C LYS A 134 31.19 19.75 17.28
N LEU A 135 30.61 20.59 18.15
CA LEU A 135 31.31 21.11 19.33
C LEU A 135 31.62 20.01 20.37
N LYS A 136 30.70 19.07 20.58
CA LYS A 136 30.85 18.00 21.59
C LYS A 136 31.71 16.83 21.14
N LEU A 137 31.69 16.49 19.85
CA LEU A 137 32.27 15.24 19.32
C LEU A 137 33.51 15.45 18.44
N SER A 138 33.85 16.69 18.02
CA SER A 138 35.01 16.92 17.13
C SER A 138 36.34 16.47 17.71
N SER A 139 36.47 16.45 19.04
CA SER A 139 37.71 16.06 19.73
C SER A 139 37.90 14.54 19.83
N PHE A 140 36.85 13.73 19.65
CA PHE A 140 36.90 12.30 19.93
C PHE A 140 36.91 11.41 18.68
N TYR A 141 36.40 11.88 17.53
CA TYR A 141 36.18 11.02 16.36
C TYR A 141 36.42 11.72 15.00
N PRO A 142 37.68 12.04 14.62
CA PRO A 142 37.99 12.74 13.36
C PRO A 142 37.73 11.90 12.09
N HIS A 143 37.51 10.58 12.19
CA HIS A 143 37.36 9.67 11.05
C HIS A 143 36.16 8.72 11.14
N SER A 144 35.15 9.05 11.96
CA SER A 144 34.02 8.14 12.13
C SER A 144 33.12 8.12 10.88
N PRO A 145 32.71 6.94 10.39
CA PRO A 145 31.67 6.83 9.34
C PRO A 145 30.31 7.38 9.81
N LEU A 146 30.17 7.65 11.11
CA LEU A 146 29.01 8.25 11.76
C LEU A 146 29.05 9.78 11.72
N SER A 147 28.85 10.37 10.55
CA SER A 147 28.76 11.83 10.42
C SER A 147 27.31 12.31 10.61
N PHE A 148 27.08 13.29 11.48
CA PHE A 148 25.80 14.01 11.57
C PHE A 148 25.81 15.23 10.63
N PRO A 149 24.74 15.49 9.87
CA PRO A 149 23.42 14.84 9.92
C PRO A 149 23.29 13.59 9.02
N GLY A 150 24.35 13.15 8.34
CA GLY A 150 24.32 12.05 7.38
C GLY A 150 23.76 10.73 7.93
N CYS A 151 24.00 10.42 9.21
CA CYS A 151 23.45 9.23 9.87
C CYS A 151 21.91 9.18 9.86
N LEU A 152 21.21 10.32 9.82
CA LEU A 152 19.74 10.37 9.76
C LEU A 152 19.19 9.79 8.44
N SER A 153 19.98 9.76 7.38
CA SER A 153 19.61 9.13 6.11
C SER A 153 19.83 7.62 6.09
N ALA A 154 20.60 7.08 7.05
CA ALA A 154 21.06 5.71 7.02
C ALA A 154 19.91 4.68 6.95
N PRO A 155 18.82 4.79 7.73
CA PRO A 155 17.71 3.83 7.62
C PRO A 155 17.01 3.88 6.26
N ALA A 156 16.62 5.07 5.77
CA ALA A 156 15.97 5.18 4.47
C ALA A 156 16.86 4.64 3.33
N GLN A 157 18.16 4.89 3.40
CA GLN A 157 19.14 4.32 2.47
C GLN A 157 19.26 2.80 2.61
N ARG A 158 19.25 2.27 3.84
CA ARG A 158 19.34 0.83 4.07
C ARG A 158 18.17 0.08 3.47
N LEU A 159 16.95 0.59 3.61
CA LEU A 159 15.77 -0.01 2.99
C LEU A 159 15.90 -0.10 1.46
N ARG A 160 16.42 0.96 0.82
CA ARG A 160 16.69 0.97 -0.62
C ARG A 160 17.71 -0.11 -1.01
N GLN A 161 18.79 -0.25 -0.24
CA GLN A 161 19.80 -1.29 -0.47
C GLN A 161 19.23 -2.71 -0.36
N TYR A 162 18.28 -2.95 0.53
CA TYR A 162 17.60 -4.25 0.58
C TYR A 162 16.78 -4.51 -0.68
N CYS A 163 16.03 -3.52 -1.18
CA CYS A 163 15.29 -3.66 -2.43
C CYS A 163 16.23 -4.00 -3.59
N GLU A 164 17.32 -3.23 -3.74
CA GLU A 164 18.34 -3.46 -4.78
C GLU A 164 18.97 -4.86 -4.65
N ALA A 165 19.34 -5.27 -3.44
CA ALA A 165 19.94 -6.58 -3.20
C ALA A 165 18.96 -7.73 -3.49
N LEU A 166 17.68 -7.60 -3.13
CA LEU A 166 16.67 -8.62 -3.41
C LEU A 166 16.36 -8.73 -4.91
N GLU A 167 16.37 -7.62 -5.63
CA GLU A 167 16.28 -7.61 -7.10
C GLU A 167 17.45 -8.36 -7.73
N GLU A 168 18.66 -8.16 -7.23
CA GLU A 168 19.85 -8.85 -7.72
C GLU A 168 19.88 -10.35 -7.40
N LEU A 169 19.39 -10.74 -6.21
CA LEU A 169 19.42 -12.12 -5.72
C LEU A 169 18.32 -12.99 -6.33
N GLY A 170 17.10 -12.46 -6.46
CA GLY A 170 15.90 -13.23 -6.84
C GLY A 170 15.27 -12.83 -8.18
N GLY A 171 15.80 -11.80 -8.85
CA GLY A 171 15.13 -11.15 -9.97
C GLY A 171 13.85 -10.40 -9.55
N VAL A 172 13.16 -9.82 -10.52
CA VAL A 172 11.86 -9.16 -10.26
C VAL A 172 10.79 -10.25 -10.13
N ASN A 173 10.48 -10.66 -8.90
CA ASN A 173 9.30 -11.47 -8.62
C ASN A 173 8.09 -10.52 -8.50
N PRO A 174 7.10 -10.59 -9.42
CA PRO A 174 5.93 -9.71 -9.38
C PRO A 174 4.91 -10.13 -8.31
N ALA A 175 5.12 -11.23 -7.57
CA ALA A 175 4.21 -11.65 -6.53
C ALA A 175 4.06 -10.57 -5.45
N PRO A 176 2.82 -10.20 -5.06
CA PRO A 176 2.56 -9.12 -4.12
C PRO A 176 3.17 -9.39 -2.73
N ASP A 177 3.22 -10.66 -2.34
CA ASP A 177 3.77 -11.12 -1.06
C ASP A 177 5.28 -11.42 -1.11
N SER A 178 5.94 -11.15 -2.24
CA SER A 178 7.39 -11.27 -2.30
C SER A 178 8.03 -10.24 -1.36
N ALA A 179 9.13 -10.63 -0.70
CA ALA A 179 9.90 -9.74 0.18
C ALA A 179 10.22 -8.38 -0.49
N LEU A 180 10.59 -8.38 -1.77
CA LEU A 180 10.86 -7.17 -2.53
C LEU A 180 9.62 -6.28 -2.66
N SER A 181 8.46 -6.85 -3.01
CA SER A 181 7.19 -6.12 -3.12
C SER A 181 6.81 -5.47 -1.79
N VAL A 182 6.95 -6.22 -0.69
CA VAL A 182 6.71 -5.72 0.68
C VAL A 182 7.64 -4.56 1.03
N LEU A 183 8.95 -4.69 0.85
CA LEU A 183 9.89 -3.61 1.19
C LEU A 183 9.66 -2.35 0.36
N ARG A 184 9.37 -2.50 -0.95
CA ARG A 184 8.98 -1.38 -1.81
C ARG A 184 7.66 -0.74 -1.39
N HIS A 185 6.70 -1.55 -0.92
CA HIS A 185 5.47 -1.05 -0.33
C HIS A 185 5.76 -0.21 0.92
N ILE A 186 6.55 -0.74 1.87
CA ILE A 186 6.93 -0.06 3.11
C ILE A 186 7.62 1.29 2.84
N GLN A 187 8.57 1.32 1.89
CA GLN A 187 9.26 2.54 1.50
C GLN A 187 8.26 3.59 0.99
N ARG A 188 7.39 3.20 0.05
CA ARG A 188 6.39 4.09 -0.54
C ARG A 188 5.37 4.54 0.51
N HIS A 189 4.92 3.62 1.36
CA HIS A 189 3.92 3.87 2.40
C HIS A 189 4.43 4.92 3.41
N GLY A 190 5.71 4.91 3.78
CA GLY A 190 6.29 5.95 4.62
C GLY A 190 6.23 7.35 3.98
N GLU A 191 6.53 7.46 2.69
CA GLU A 191 6.42 8.72 1.93
C GLU A 191 4.95 9.16 1.77
N ASP A 192 4.05 8.21 1.53
CA ASP A 192 2.61 8.44 1.44
C ASP A 192 2.04 9.01 2.76
N LEU A 193 2.46 8.43 3.90
CA LEU A 193 2.09 8.92 5.23
C LEU A 193 2.61 10.34 5.48
N ARG A 194 3.85 10.62 5.08
CA ARG A 194 4.44 11.96 5.18
C ARG A 194 3.68 12.98 4.33
N ALA A 195 3.28 12.61 3.11
CA ALA A 195 2.44 13.44 2.26
C ALA A 195 1.05 13.67 2.89
N SER A 196 0.48 12.66 3.53
CA SER A 196 -0.81 12.74 4.24
C SER A 196 -0.77 13.76 5.39
N ASP A 197 0.34 13.83 6.11
CA ASP A 197 0.53 14.81 7.20
C ASP A 197 0.55 16.27 6.70
N LEU A 198 0.82 16.50 5.41
CA LEU A 198 0.79 17.83 4.76
C LEU A 198 -0.60 18.23 4.21
N MET A 199 -1.63 17.43 4.48
CA MET A 199 -2.99 17.74 4.06
C MET A 199 -3.64 18.82 4.93
N THR A 200 -4.29 19.78 4.27
CA THR A 200 -4.89 20.96 4.90
C THR A 200 -6.36 21.13 4.49
N GLY A 201 -7.18 21.61 5.42
CA GLY A 201 -8.59 21.94 5.17
C GLY A 201 -9.50 20.73 4.94
N CYS A 202 -9.07 19.51 5.26
CA CYS A 202 -9.92 18.34 5.20
C CYS A 202 -10.87 18.31 6.41
N PRO A 203 -12.20 18.28 6.20
CA PRO A 203 -13.17 18.27 7.29
C PRO A 203 -13.26 16.91 8.02
N VAL A 204 -12.70 15.84 7.45
CA VAL A 204 -12.71 14.50 8.05
C VAL A 204 -11.53 14.37 9.04
N PRO A 205 -11.78 14.11 10.34
CA PRO A 205 -10.71 13.90 11.31
C PRO A 205 -9.79 12.74 10.95
N VAL A 206 -8.50 12.83 11.27
CA VAL A 206 -7.50 11.77 10.95
C VAL A 206 -7.93 10.41 11.51
N ALA A 207 -8.41 10.39 12.76
CA ALA A 207 -8.89 9.18 13.44
C ALA A 207 -10.11 8.52 12.77
N GLU A 208 -10.84 9.25 11.92
CA GLU A 208 -12.02 8.72 11.20
C GLU A 208 -11.68 8.18 9.81
N ARG A 209 -10.49 8.47 9.28
CA ARG A 209 -10.09 8.06 7.92
C ARG A 209 -9.73 6.58 7.83
N GLY A 210 -9.23 6.00 8.92
CA GLY A 210 -8.60 4.67 8.92
C GLY A 210 -7.19 4.71 8.34
N ASP A 211 -6.60 3.54 8.15
CA ASP A 211 -5.23 3.45 7.67
C ASP A 211 -5.11 3.93 6.23
N LEU A 212 -3.99 4.60 5.92
CA LEU A 212 -3.68 5.02 4.56
C LEU A 212 -3.24 3.80 3.75
N ILE A 213 -3.88 3.55 2.63
CA ILE A 213 -3.58 2.41 1.75
C ILE A 213 -2.65 2.85 0.62
N ARG A 214 -2.95 4.01 0.02
CA ARG A 214 -2.19 4.52 -1.13
C ARG A 214 -2.30 6.03 -1.25
N PHE A 215 -1.21 6.65 -1.69
CA PHE A 215 -1.21 8.00 -2.23
C PHE A 215 -0.70 8.03 -3.68
N GLY A 216 -1.13 9.02 -4.46
CA GLY A 216 -0.60 9.28 -5.79
C GLY A 216 -1.36 10.37 -6.54
N GLU A 217 -0.82 10.79 -7.68
CA GLU A 217 -1.43 11.83 -8.51
C GLU A 217 -2.24 11.23 -9.66
N LEU A 218 -3.49 11.67 -9.78
CA LEU A 218 -4.42 11.21 -10.80
C LEU A 218 -5.06 12.41 -11.49
N LEU A 219 -5.25 12.30 -12.81
CA LEU A 219 -6.09 13.26 -13.53
C LEU A 219 -7.55 12.90 -13.26
N VAL A 220 -8.27 13.79 -12.57
CA VAL A 220 -9.66 13.55 -12.16
C VAL A 220 -10.61 14.38 -13.02
N CYS A 221 -11.48 13.69 -13.72
CA CYS A 221 -12.58 14.25 -14.51
C CYS A 221 -13.90 13.96 -13.79
N GLY A 222 -14.69 14.99 -13.53
CA GLY A 222 -16.04 14.75 -13.03
C GLY A 222 -16.93 14.21 -14.14
N GLY A 223 -18.02 13.53 -13.76
CA GLY A 223 -19.04 13.05 -14.69
C GLY A 223 -19.67 14.16 -15.54
N PRO A 224 -20.78 13.90 -16.26
CA PRO A 224 -21.28 14.71 -17.38
C PRO A 224 -21.47 16.22 -17.11
N ARG A 225 -21.64 16.60 -15.84
CA ARG A 225 -21.84 18.00 -15.38
C ARG A 225 -20.55 18.74 -15.03
N ARG A 226 -19.41 18.06 -14.85
CA ARG A 226 -18.12 18.64 -14.45
C ARG A 226 -17.04 18.30 -15.48
N ARG A 227 -17.08 18.97 -16.63
CA ARG A 227 -16.19 18.70 -17.77
C ARG A 227 -14.70 19.04 -17.55
N LYS A 228 -14.36 19.81 -16.51
CA LYS A 228 -12.97 20.24 -16.31
C LYS A 228 -12.17 19.16 -15.58
N ALA A 229 -11.33 18.47 -16.34
CA ALA A 229 -10.28 17.62 -15.82
C ALA A 229 -9.31 18.44 -14.95
N GLY A 230 -8.77 17.85 -13.90
CA GLY A 230 -7.68 18.46 -13.15
C GLY A 230 -6.85 17.44 -12.41
N LEU A 231 -5.55 17.66 -12.41
CA LEU A 231 -4.62 16.85 -11.61
C LEU A 231 -4.96 17.01 -10.13
N ARG A 232 -5.07 15.89 -9.42
CA ARG A 232 -5.35 15.81 -8.00
C ARG A 232 -4.37 14.85 -7.37
N SER A 233 -3.88 15.21 -6.18
CA SER A 233 -3.19 14.28 -5.31
C SER A 233 -4.25 13.57 -4.49
N VAL A 234 -4.33 12.26 -4.63
CA VAL A 234 -5.41 11.40 -4.14
C VAL A 234 -4.87 10.52 -3.02
N PHE A 235 -5.58 10.50 -1.90
CA PHE A 235 -5.28 9.67 -0.74
C PHE A 235 -6.39 8.65 -0.58
N LEU A 236 -6.07 7.37 -0.70
CA LEU A 236 -6.98 6.26 -0.39
C LEU A 236 -6.71 5.80 1.02
N TYR A 237 -7.65 6.05 1.92
CA TYR A 237 -7.70 5.47 3.25
C TYR A 237 -8.75 4.35 3.30
N GLN A 238 -8.69 3.54 4.34
CA GLN A 238 -9.65 2.46 4.58
C GLN A 238 -11.12 2.93 4.55
N ARG A 239 -11.43 4.09 5.13
CA ARG A 239 -12.82 4.60 5.23
C ARG A 239 -13.16 5.71 4.24
N TYR A 240 -12.16 6.33 3.62
CA TYR A 240 -12.36 7.46 2.70
C TYR A 240 -11.33 7.48 1.57
N ILE A 241 -11.77 7.84 0.36
CA ILE A 241 -10.87 8.38 -0.66
C ILE A 241 -10.98 9.91 -0.66
N ILE A 242 -9.84 10.60 -0.59
CA ILE A 242 -9.75 12.05 -0.44
C ILE A 242 -8.98 12.65 -1.61
N PHE A 243 -9.59 13.63 -2.25
CA PHE A 243 -9.03 14.37 -3.37
C PHE A 243 -8.53 15.71 -2.91
N THR A 244 -7.28 16.02 -3.25
CA THR A 244 -6.64 17.29 -2.90
C THR A 244 -6.04 17.97 -4.12
N LYS A 245 -5.74 19.26 -3.98
CA LYS A 245 -4.91 20.01 -4.93
C LYS A 245 -3.60 20.37 -4.24
N MET A 246 -2.49 19.91 -4.81
CA MET A 246 -1.14 20.32 -4.43
C MET A 246 -1.01 21.85 -4.55
N LYS A 247 -0.46 22.46 -3.51
CA LYS A 247 -0.12 23.89 -3.44
C LYS A 247 1.33 24.02 -3.01
N SER A 248 1.98 25.08 -3.49
CA SER A 248 3.27 25.52 -3.00
C SER A 248 3.06 26.80 -2.19
N PRO A 249 2.85 26.72 -0.85
CA PRO A 249 2.62 27.92 -0.03
C PRO A 249 3.86 28.84 0.07
N SER A 250 5.06 28.30 -0.10
CA SER A 250 6.32 29.04 -0.18
C SER A 250 7.35 28.23 -0.95
N ALA A 251 8.47 28.84 -1.34
CA ALA A 251 9.57 28.14 -2.00
C ALA A 251 9.97 26.87 -1.21
N GLY A 252 9.99 25.73 -1.90
CA GLY A 252 10.36 24.43 -1.33
C GLY A 252 9.31 23.78 -0.41
N ARG A 253 8.19 24.43 -0.08
CA ARG A 253 7.13 23.82 0.75
C ARG A 253 5.98 23.31 -0.10
N VAL A 254 5.44 22.17 0.28
CA VAL A 254 4.29 21.53 -0.36
C VAL A 254 3.15 21.44 0.66
N ALA A 255 1.92 21.67 0.22
CA ALA A 255 0.71 21.42 1.00
C ALA A 255 -0.39 20.84 0.12
N TYR A 256 -1.20 19.93 0.66
CA TYR A 256 -2.29 19.29 -0.07
C TYR A 256 -3.63 19.89 0.39
N SER A 257 -4.22 20.76 -0.42
CA SER A 257 -5.48 21.42 -0.06
C SER A 257 -6.68 20.56 -0.42
N PHE A 258 -7.55 20.27 0.54
CA PHE A 258 -8.76 19.47 0.34
C PHE A 258 -9.66 20.00 -0.80
N LYS A 259 -10.28 19.07 -1.54
CA LYS A 259 -11.24 19.36 -2.60
C LYS A 259 -12.52 18.54 -2.51
N ASN A 260 -12.41 17.24 -2.27
CA ASN A 260 -13.55 16.34 -2.20
C ASN A 260 -13.18 15.07 -1.44
N SER A 261 -14.17 14.33 -0.96
CA SER A 261 -13.98 13.00 -0.39
C SER A 261 -15.18 12.10 -0.70
N ILE A 262 -14.95 10.80 -0.78
CA ILE A 262 -16.00 9.79 -0.91
C ILE A 262 -15.77 8.75 0.19
N LYS A 263 -16.82 8.41 0.94
CA LYS A 263 -16.79 7.30 1.91
C LYS A 263 -16.67 5.99 1.16
N THR A 264 -15.73 5.14 1.55
CA THR A 264 -15.48 3.86 0.86
C THR A 264 -16.67 2.91 0.97
N GLY A 265 -17.43 2.95 2.06
CA GLY A 265 -18.67 2.17 2.24
C GLY A 265 -19.80 2.53 1.26
N GLU A 266 -19.80 3.74 0.69
CA GLU A 266 -20.80 4.19 -0.29
C GLU A 266 -20.25 4.14 -1.72
N MET A 267 -18.99 3.78 -1.89
CA MET A 267 -18.27 3.82 -3.16
C MET A 267 -18.46 2.52 -3.95
N GLY A 268 -18.48 2.66 -5.27
CA GLY A 268 -18.33 1.57 -6.23
C GLY A 268 -17.21 1.88 -7.22
N LEU A 269 -16.73 0.84 -7.89
CA LEU A 269 -15.57 0.88 -8.79
C LEU A 269 -15.92 0.26 -10.13
N THR A 270 -15.54 0.92 -11.21
CA THR A 270 -15.39 0.34 -12.55
C THR A 270 -13.89 0.29 -12.86
N GLN A 271 -13.30 -0.90 -12.87
CA GLN A 271 -11.84 -1.08 -12.86
C GLN A 271 -11.13 -0.60 -14.15
N SER A 272 -11.84 -0.57 -15.27
CA SER A 272 -11.30 -0.14 -16.56
C SER A 272 -12.39 0.52 -17.39
N VAL A 273 -12.07 1.67 -17.98
CA VAL A 273 -12.97 2.41 -18.87
C VAL A 273 -12.19 2.95 -20.06
N GLY A 274 -12.78 2.84 -21.26
CA GLY A 274 -12.13 3.22 -22.50
C GLY A 274 -11.05 2.22 -22.95
N GLU A 275 -10.50 2.49 -24.13
CA GLU A 275 -9.57 1.58 -24.82
C GLU A 275 -8.09 1.82 -24.46
N ASP A 276 -7.76 2.95 -23.83
CA ASP A 276 -6.36 3.31 -23.51
C ASP A 276 -5.77 2.53 -22.32
N GLY A 277 -6.61 1.86 -21.53
CA GLY A 277 -6.20 1.11 -20.35
C GLY A 277 -5.59 1.97 -19.24
N LEU A 278 -5.84 3.28 -19.23
CA LEU A 278 -5.32 4.23 -18.24
C LEU A 278 -6.38 4.75 -17.27
N LYS A 279 -7.66 4.48 -17.55
CA LYS A 279 -8.79 5.06 -16.81
C LYS A 279 -9.56 4.02 -16.02
N PHE A 280 -10.07 4.46 -14.88
CA PHE A 280 -11.02 3.74 -14.04
C PHE A 280 -12.04 4.74 -13.48
N GLU A 281 -13.19 4.27 -13.01
CA GLU A 281 -14.25 5.14 -12.49
C GLU A 281 -14.64 4.79 -11.06
N LEU A 282 -14.88 5.83 -10.27
CA LEU A 282 -15.46 5.73 -8.93
C LEU A 282 -16.84 6.37 -8.93
N TRP A 283 -17.83 5.67 -8.39
CA TRP A 283 -19.22 6.11 -8.35
C TRP A 283 -19.80 5.91 -6.95
N VAL A 284 -20.87 6.64 -6.61
CA VAL A 284 -21.53 6.55 -5.30
C VAL A 284 -22.83 5.75 -5.42
N ARG A 285 -22.95 4.66 -4.66
CA ARG A 285 -24.03 3.65 -4.75
C ARG A 285 -25.43 4.20 -4.51
N GLN A 286 -25.58 5.17 -3.60
CA GLN A 286 -26.87 5.71 -3.17
C GLN A 286 -27.11 7.15 -3.67
N ALA A 287 -26.43 7.57 -4.74
CA ALA A 287 -26.65 8.90 -5.29
C ALA A 287 -28.11 9.04 -5.78
N PRO A 288 -28.89 10.04 -5.32
CA PRO A 288 -30.28 10.27 -5.75
C PRO A 288 -30.45 10.50 -7.25
N ARG A 289 -29.33 10.69 -7.97
CA ARG A 289 -29.24 10.90 -9.40
C ARG A 289 -28.27 9.88 -9.98
N ALA A 290 -28.71 9.16 -11.00
CA ALA A 290 -28.06 7.97 -11.57
C ALA A 290 -26.64 8.15 -12.17
N ARG A 291 -25.91 9.27 -11.98
CA ARG A 291 -24.64 9.56 -12.69
C ARG A 291 -23.63 10.47 -11.97
N ASP A 292 -23.48 10.37 -10.65
CA ASP A 292 -22.34 11.01 -9.98
C ASP A 292 -21.16 10.02 -9.91
N TYR A 293 -20.35 10.02 -10.96
CA TYR A 293 -19.08 9.30 -11.05
C TYR A 293 -17.90 10.25 -11.29
N LEU A 294 -16.71 9.79 -10.95
CA LEU A 294 -15.43 10.41 -11.25
C LEU A 294 -14.65 9.45 -12.14
N THR A 295 -14.19 9.91 -13.30
CA THR A 295 -13.23 9.19 -14.12
C THR A 295 -11.83 9.63 -13.69
N LEU A 296 -11.00 8.67 -13.28
CA LEU A 296 -9.63 8.88 -12.85
C LEU A 296 -8.70 8.27 -13.89
N GLN A 297 -7.71 9.03 -14.31
CA GLN A 297 -6.68 8.59 -15.25
C GLN A 297 -5.31 8.60 -14.56
N SER A 298 -4.61 7.47 -14.66
CA SER A 298 -3.22 7.33 -14.21
C SER A 298 -2.24 7.67 -15.35
N PRO A 299 -0.95 7.91 -15.03
CA PRO A 299 0.10 8.10 -16.03
C PRO A 299 0.51 6.79 -16.74
N SER A 300 0.23 5.62 -16.14
CA SER A 300 0.58 4.31 -16.72
C SER A 300 -0.49 3.23 -16.45
N SER A 301 -0.53 2.22 -17.31
CA SER A 301 -1.44 1.07 -17.15
C SER A 301 -1.16 0.27 -15.88
N ALA A 302 0.12 0.16 -15.50
CA ALA A 302 0.56 -0.48 -14.26
C ALA A 302 0.04 0.27 -13.01
N GLU A 303 0.09 1.60 -13.03
CA GLU A 303 -0.48 2.41 -11.94
C GLU A 303 -2.00 2.30 -11.89
N ARG A 304 -2.71 2.34 -13.03
CA ARG A 304 -4.17 2.12 -13.05
C ARG A 304 -4.52 0.76 -12.48
N ALA A 305 -3.82 -0.29 -12.90
CA ALA A 305 -4.01 -1.64 -12.38
C ALA A 305 -3.82 -1.68 -10.86
N SER A 306 -2.73 -1.09 -10.35
CA SER A 306 -2.44 -1.01 -8.92
C SER A 306 -3.52 -0.26 -8.13
N TRP A 307 -3.97 0.91 -8.62
CA TRP A 307 -5.06 1.67 -8.02
C TRP A 307 -6.37 0.87 -8.00
N SER A 308 -6.75 0.28 -9.13
CA SER A 308 -7.97 -0.51 -9.25
C SER A 308 -7.95 -1.76 -8.36
N HIS A 309 -6.78 -2.38 -8.21
CA HIS A 309 -6.57 -3.54 -7.34
C HIS A 309 -6.78 -3.19 -5.87
N ASP A 310 -6.09 -2.16 -5.37
CA ASP A 310 -6.20 -1.76 -3.96
C ASP A 310 -7.62 -1.31 -3.59
N ILE A 311 -8.27 -0.56 -4.48
CA ILE A 311 -9.67 -0.14 -4.28
C ILE A 311 -10.60 -1.35 -4.31
N ALA A 312 -10.40 -2.28 -5.27
CA ALA A 312 -11.20 -3.49 -5.34
C ALA A 312 -11.03 -4.32 -4.06
N GLN A 313 -9.80 -4.58 -3.62
CA GLN A 313 -9.51 -5.31 -2.39
C GLN A 313 -10.19 -4.65 -1.19
N LEU A 314 -10.09 -3.32 -1.05
CA LEU A 314 -10.77 -2.59 0.03
C LEU A 314 -12.29 -2.80 0.01
N LEU A 315 -12.91 -2.68 -1.16
CA LEU A 315 -14.35 -2.88 -1.31
C LEU A 315 -14.77 -4.33 -1.05
N TRP A 316 -13.95 -5.31 -1.45
CA TRP A 316 -14.15 -6.72 -1.14
C TRP A 316 -14.07 -6.99 0.36
N THR A 317 -13.04 -6.47 1.04
CA THR A 317 -12.90 -6.57 2.50
C THR A 317 -14.12 -6.00 3.21
N HIS A 318 -14.62 -4.84 2.77
CA HIS A 318 -15.84 -4.24 3.33
C HIS A 318 -17.08 -5.10 3.10
N ALA A 319 -17.22 -5.70 1.91
CA ALA A 319 -18.33 -6.59 1.60
C ALA A 319 -18.32 -7.84 2.50
N ILE A 320 -17.14 -8.47 2.69
CA ILE A 320 -16.99 -9.64 3.56
C ILE A 320 -17.34 -9.30 5.01
N HIS A 321 -16.78 -8.21 5.57
CA HIS A 321 -17.10 -7.80 6.94
C HIS A 321 -18.58 -7.50 7.12
N ASN A 322 -19.24 -6.86 6.15
CA ASN A 322 -20.67 -6.60 6.21
C ASN A 322 -21.49 -7.90 6.19
N THR A 323 -21.12 -8.87 5.33
CA THR A 323 -21.77 -10.19 5.34
C THR A 323 -21.57 -10.94 6.65
N GLU A 324 -20.38 -10.88 7.25
CA GLU A 324 -20.11 -11.51 8.55
C GLU A 324 -20.92 -10.86 9.68
N LEU A 325 -21.02 -9.53 9.68
CA LEU A 325 -21.86 -8.79 10.64
C LEU A 325 -23.34 -9.13 10.46
N CYS A 326 -23.86 -9.17 9.23
CA CYS A 326 -25.23 -9.56 8.94
C CYS A 326 -25.53 -11.01 9.38
N LEU A 327 -24.59 -11.93 9.16
CA LEU A 327 -24.69 -13.31 9.66
C LEU A 327 -24.68 -13.35 11.19
N LYS A 328 -23.78 -12.61 11.86
CA LYS A 328 -23.73 -12.50 13.32
C LYS A 328 -25.03 -11.92 13.89
N GLU A 329 -25.57 -10.87 13.30
CA GLU A 329 -26.86 -10.28 13.68
C GLU A 329 -28.00 -11.30 13.51
N SER A 330 -28.03 -12.02 12.38
CA SER A 330 -29.02 -13.08 12.13
C SER A 330 -28.93 -14.23 13.15
N LEU A 331 -27.73 -14.61 13.56
CA LEU A 331 -27.50 -15.62 14.59
C LEU A 331 -27.92 -15.12 15.99
N CYS A 332 -27.61 -13.87 16.34
CA CYS A 332 -28.01 -13.27 17.61
C CYS A 332 -29.53 -13.11 17.72
N MET A 333 -30.22 -12.79 16.63
CA MET A 333 -31.68 -12.74 16.57
C MET A 333 -32.32 -14.13 16.62
N GLY A 334 -31.63 -15.16 16.12
CA GLY A 334 -32.07 -16.57 16.17
C GLY A 334 -31.94 -17.25 17.54
N VAL A 335 -31.15 -16.70 18.47
CA VAL A 335 -30.95 -17.27 19.82
C VAL A 335 -31.90 -16.66 20.86
N SER A 336 -32.53 -15.51 20.58
CA SER A 336 -33.41 -14.81 21.53
C SER A 336 -34.89 -15.27 21.53
N SER A 337 -35.22 -16.40 20.90
CA SER A 337 -36.61 -16.92 20.86
C SER A 337 -36.78 -18.36 21.37
N LYS A 338 -35.75 -18.99 21.94
CA LYS A 338 -35.85 -20.37 22.46
C LYS A 338 -35.18 -20.63 23.83
N LEU A 339 -34.85 -19.58 24.58
CA LEU A 339 -34.36 -19.69 25.97
C LEU A 339 -35.17 -18.82 26.93
N LEU A 340 -36.50 -18.92 26.88
CA LEU A 340 -37.40 -18.49 27.95
C LEU A 340 -38.58 -19.46 28.06
N LEU A 341 -38.29 -20.76 28.08
CA LEU A 341 -39.29 -21.78 28.42
C LEU A 341 -38.64 -23.07 28.92
N GLU A 342 -37.73 -22.99 29.89
CA GLU A 342 -37.35 -24.19 30.65
C GLU A 342 -36.69 -23.88 32.02
N VAL A 343 -37.33 -23.09 32.88
CA VAL A 343 -37.15 -23.23 34.34
C VAL A 343 -38.47 -22.86 35.03
N SER A 344 -39.35 -23.83 35.20
CA SER A 344 -40.15 -24.02 36.43
C SER A 344 -40.96 -25.30 36.26
N GLY A 345 -40.41 -26.41 36.73
CA GLY A 345 -41.18 -27.63 36.92
C GLY A 345 -42.09 -27.51 38.14
N ALA A 346 -43.40 -27.54 37.92
CA ALA A 346 -44.39 -28.07 38.86
C ALA A 346 -45.72 -28.35 38.12
N PRO A 347 -46.47 -29.41 38.47
CA PRO A 347 -47.54 -29.95 37.62
C PRO A 347 -48.97 -29.52 38.01
N THR A 348 -49.90 -29.83 37.09
CA THR A 348 -51.38 -29.92 37.19
C THR A 348 -52.19 -28.63 37.43
N SER A 349 -52.97 -28.16 36.44
CA SER A 349 -54.34 -28.63 36.13
C SER A 349 -54.99 -27.84 34.98
N GLU A 350 -55.37 -28.59 33.95
CA GLU A 350 -56.50 -28.49 33.00
C GLU A 350 -57.43 -27.24 32.92
N LEU A 351 -57.63 -26.83 31.65
CA LEU A 351 -58.85 -26.36 30.94
C LEU A 351 -59.14 -24.86 30.73
N ASP A 352 -58.87 -24.47 29.47
CA ASP A 352 -59.72 -23.84 28.46
C ASP A 352 -60.14 -22.35 28.51
N SER A 353 -59.38 -21.57 27.72
CA SER A 353 -59.80 -20.71 26.60
C SER A 353 -61.04 -19.80 26.70
N SER A 354 -60.79 -18.49 26.59
CA SER A 354 -61.06 -17.70 25.37
C SER A 354 -60.81 -16.21 25.65
N PHE A 355 -60.03 -15.52 24.81
CA PHE A 355 -60.37 -14.21 24.24
C PHE A 355 -59.30 -13.79 23.21
N SER A 356 -59.81 -13.46 22.03
CA SER A 356 -59.16 -12.96 20.82
C SER A 356 -58.47 -11.61 21.02
N LEU A 357 -57.40 -11.33 20.25
CA LEU A 357 -57.28 -10.06 19.53
C LEU A 357 -56.28 -10.15 18.37
N SER A 358 -56.81 -9.89 17.18
CA SER A 358 -56.14 -9.68 15.90
C SER A 358 -55.47 -8.31 15.82
N ASP A 359 -54.27 -8.23 15.24
CA ASP A 359 -54.03 -7.43 14.03
C ASP A 359 -52.60 -7.62 13.49
N ARG A 360 -52.51 -7.96 12.19
CA ARG A 360 -51.27 -8.10 11.42
C ARG A 360 -51.21 -6.97 10.40
N VAL A 361 -50.10 -6.23 10.38
CA VAL A 361 -49.68 -5.43 9.22
C VAL A 361 -48.29 -5.87 8.77
N HIS A 362 -48.17 -5.93 7.45
CA HIS A 362 -47.18 -6.55 6.61
C HIS A 362 -45.75 -6.01 6.72
N SER A 363 -44.76 -6.92 6.64
CA SER A 363 -43.43 -6.63 6.10
C SER A 363 -43.12 -7.65 4.99
N SER A 364 -43.13 -7.19 3.73
CA SER A 364 -42.83 -8.00 2.56
C SER A 364 -41.37 -7.76 2.14
N CYS A 365 -40.55 -8.80 2.23
CA CYS A 365 -39.28 -8.91 1.52
C CYS A 365 -39.52 -9.77 0.27
N SER A 366 -39.19 -9.23 -0.91
CA SER A 366 -39.25 -9.95 -2.17
C SER A 366 -37.83 -10.10 -2.72
N ASP A 367 -37.30 -11.32 -2.59
CA ASP A 367 -36.17 -11.81 -3.37
C ASP A 367 -36.71 -12.39 -4.69
N SER A 368 -35.99 -12.17 -5.78
CA SER A 368 -36.20 -12.90 -7.03
C SER A 368 -34.87 -13.20 -7.68
N SER A 369 -34.44 -14.45 -7.53
CA SER A 369 -33.50 -15.12 -8.42
C SER A 369 -34.25 -16.25 -9.11
N SER A 370 -34.41 -16.16 -10.43
CA SER A 370 -34.95 -17.23 -11.26
C SER A 370 -33.88 -17.69 -12.24
N VAL A 371 -33.46 -18.94 -12.04
CA VAL A 371 -32.72 -19.80 -12.96
C VAL A 371 -33.73 -20.43 -13.92
N GLY A 372 -33.41 -20.46 -15.22
CA GLY A 372 -34.18 -21.16 -16.24
C GLY A 372 -33.28 -21.65 -17.38
N SER A 373 -33.16 -22.98 -17.50
CA SER A 373 -32.40 -23.69 -18.53
C SER A 373 -33.22 -23.95 -19.81
N GLN A 374 -32.52 -23.88 -20.95
CA GLN A 374 -32.67 -24.60 -22.23
C GLN A 374 -33.99 -24.57 -23.04
N LYS A 375 -33.87 -24.15 -24.31
CA LYS A 375 -34.29 -24.98 -25.47
C LYS A 375 -33.66 -24.53 -26.80
N GLU A 376 -33.24 -25.50 -27.60
CA GLU A 376 -32.75 -25.40 -28.98
C GLU A 376 -33.83 -24.91 -29.97
N GLY A 377 -33.40 -24.36 -31.12
CA GLY A 377 -34.20 -24.35 -32.34
C GLY A 377 -33.84 -23.29 -33.40
N GLY A 378 -33.04 -23.69 -34.40
CA GLY A 378 -33.23 -23.43 -35.83
C GLY A 378 -33.24 -21.99 -36.42
N SER A 379 -32.25 -21.71 -37.26
CA SER A 379 -32.35 -20.72 -38.37
C SER A 379 -33.30 -21.20 -39.47
N PRO A 380 -33.86 -20.30 -40.30
CA PRO A 380 -33.20 -20.03 -41.59
C PRO A 380 -33.28 -18.56 -42.08
N ALA A 381 -32.42 -18.28 -43.06
CA ALA A 381 -32.26 -17.03 -43.80
C ALA A 381 -33.42 -16.72 -44.77
N SER A 382 -33.60 -15.44 -45.15
CA SER A 382 -33.48 -14.97 -46.55
C SER A 382 -33.81 -13.47 -46.72
N ALA A 383 -32.83 -12.74 -47.27
CA ALA A 383 -32.89 -11.69 -48.30
C ALA A 383 -33.95 -10.57 -48.29
N ARG A 384 -33.48 -9.31 -48.33
CA ARG A 384 -33.49 -8.45 -49.54
C ARG A 384 -32.80 -7.09 -49.31
N ASP A 385 -31.69 -6.92 -50.01
CA ASP A 385 -31.12 -5.66 -50.57
C ASP A 385 -31.92 -5.29 -51.87
N PRO A 386 -31.61 -4.25 -52.70
CA PRO A 386 -30.45 -3.31 -52.74
C PRO A 386 -30.77 -1.83 -53.12
N GLN A 387 -29.78 -0.93 -53.01
CA GLN A 387 -29.22 -0.11 -54.12
C GLN A 387 -28.19 0.92 -53.59
N LYS A 388 -26.90 0.77 -53.94
CA LYS A 388 -26.15 1.43 -55.05
C LYS A 388 -25.84 2.92 -54.77
N SER A 389 -24.64 3.46 -54.99
CA SER A 389 -23.42 2.95 -55.64
C SER A 389 -22.25 3.92 -55.43
N ALA A 390 -21.03 3.36 -55.48
CA ALA A 390 -19.78 3.90 -56.04
C ALA A 390 -19.15 5.19 -55.44
N GLY A 391 -17.82 5.33 -55.31
CA GLY A 391 -16.68 4.54 -55.77
C GLY A 391 -15.46 4.82 -54.88
N GLN A 392 -14.53 3.86 -54.78
CA GLN A 392 -13.17 3.93 -55.36
C GLN A 392 -12.28 5.05 -54.75
N THR A 393 -11.03 4.86 -54.30
CA THR A 393 -10.06 3.77 -54.35
C THR A 393 -8.85 4.20 -53.50
N SER A 394 -8.17 3.23 -52.89
CA SER A 394 -6.72 3.13 -52.65
C SER A 394 -5.94 4.23 -51.90
N HIS A 395 -5.56 3.86 -50.66
CA HIS A 395 -4.23 3.95 -50.04
C HIS A 395 -3.13 4.79 -50.71
N THR A 396 -2.54 5.74 -49.95
CA THR A 396 -1.11 5.68 -49.57
C THR A 396 -0.77 6.64 -48.41
N GLN A 397 0.29 6.29 -47.69
CA GLN A 397 0.74 6.80 -46.41
C GLN A 397 1.40 8.19 -46.49
N ASN A 398 1.16 9.02 -45.48
CA ASN A 398 2.00 10.18 -45.13
C ASN A 398 3.14 9.73 -44.19
N PRO A 399 4.39 10.15 -44.40
CA PRO A 399 5.38 10.22 -43.35
C PRO A 399 5.49 11.66 -42.78
N SER A 400 5.61 11.70 -41.46
CA SER A 400 6.31 12.65 -40.57
C SER A 400 6.83 14.01 -41.07
N PRO A 401 6.90 15.02 -40.18
CA PRO A 401 7.95 16.03 -40.22
C PRO A 401 8.97 15.84 -39.08
N SER A 402 10.26 15.97 -39.41
CA SER A 402 11.38 16.14 -38.49
C SER A 402 12.02 17.52 -38.67
N THR A 403 12.18 18.22 -37.54
CA THR A 403 13.29 19.10 -37.11
C THR A 403 13.61 20.46 -37.76
N ALA A 404 13.97 21.40 -36.85
CA ALA A 404 14.84 22.60 -36.93
C ALA A 404 14.14 23.97 -37.01
N VAL A 405 14.13 24.74 -35.91
CA VAL A 405 15.19 25.66 -35.42
C VAL A 405 15.08 25.75 -33.90
#